data_AF-R0KB94-F1
#
_entry.id   AF-R0KB94-F1
#
_cell.length_a   1.000
_cell.length_b   1.000
_cell.length_c   1.000
_cell.angle_alpha   90.00
_cell.angle_beta   90.00
_cell.angle_gamma   90.00
#
_symmetry.space_group_name_H-M   'P 1'
#
loop_
_entity.id
_entity.type
_entity.pdbx_description
1 polymer ?
#
loop_
_entity_poly.entity_id
_entity_poly.type
_entity_poly.pdbx_seq_one_letter_code
_entity_poly.pdbx_strand_id
1 'polypeptide(L)'
;MGDATNSPEWSRRIQELMDGTVISHDAQPLNGAVKDSTHTKGPHQSFEHKYEELRFELQRIESEIDTLKAYNKNLELDNARMASVALENQRLSAEVKKVTTALERKILELATVKASTAKTALTAQEAAQEASHTRIQVQELQVKLEAAEQDRDWHRKEHTDMFEARNTHNATCAANTNRLKKSNDKAKKQNEELAKKLTSVLYYMGCYVTDLDLVSEEVRIYKCEHDDISNIPYKVQHTQQKEVWMVSNDIYRQLKDEEGFLNAYMYARQNILDHHRAHEKIGHWKGDSSKQIKWLLKNVDKKRSAVTTYE
;
A
#
# COMPACT_ATOMS: atom_id res chain seq x y z
N MET A 1 43.75 20.96 52.06
CA MET A 1 44.19 20.17 53.25
C MET A 1 45.26 19.21 52.78
N GLY A 2 46.46 19.29 53.39
CA GLY A 2 47.65 18.46 53.14
C GLY A 2 48.33 18.77 51.80
N ASP A 3 49.65 18.94 51.67
CA ASP A 3 50.80 18.78 52.57
C ASP A 3 51.93 19.63 51.96
N ALA A 4 52.57 20.48 52.75
CA ALA A 4 53.92 20.25 53.29
C ALA A 4 55.04 20.20 52.22
N THR A 5 55.65 21.37 52.02
CA THR A 5 57.11 21.58 52.05
C THR A 5 58.01 20.47 51.47
N ASN A 6 58.36 20.60 50.19
CA ASN A 6 59.59 20.03 49.65
C ASN A 6 60.55 21.17 49.27
N SER A 7 61.25 21.68 50.29
CA SER A 7 62.45 22.49 50.09
C SER A 7 63.54 21.59 49.53
N PRO A 8 64.14 21.88 48.36
CA PRO A 8 65.09 20.96 47.74
C PRO A 8 66.43 20.99 48.48
N GLU A 9 67.08 19.82 48.60
CA GLU A 9 68.31 19.52 49.37
C GLU A 9 69.49 20.51 49.23
N TRP A 10 69.48 21.43 48.27
CA TRP A 10 70.50 22.49 48.14
C TRP A 10 70.40 23.57 49.23
N SER A 11 69.25 23.75 49.87
CA SER A 11 69.09 24.74 50.95
C SER A 11 69.77 24.31 52.27
N ARG A 12 69.90 23.00 52.51
CA ARG A 12 70.60 22.46 53.70
C ARG A 12 72.12 22.60 53.61
N ARG A 13 72.68 22.68 52.40
CA ARG A 13 74.13 22.78 52.15
C ARG A 13 74.70 24.20 52.22
N ILE A 14 73.83 25.21 52.22
CA ILE A 14 74.21 26.63 52.44
C ILE A 14 74.21 26.98 53.93
N GLN A 15 73.39 26.31 54.75
CA GLN A 15 73.37 26.51 56.21
C GLN A 15 74.62 25.93 56.91
N GLU A 16 75.17 24.81 56.42
CA GLU A 16 76.39 24.19 56.99
C GLU A 16 77.69 24.97 56.70
N LEU A 17 77.67 25.92 55.75
CA LEU A 17 78.82 26.79 55.43
C LEU A 17 78.77 28.14 56.18
N MET A 18 77.68 28.45 56.90
CA MET A 18 77.50 29.71 57.62
C MET A 18 77.71 29.65 59.13
N ASP A 19 77.78 28.45 59.75
CA ASP A 19 77.89 28.29 61.22
C ASP A 19 79.32 28.00 61.74
N GLY A 20 80.36 28.13 60.90
CA GLY A 20 81.76 27.98 61.30
C GLY A 20 82.38 29.30 61.79
N THR A 21 82.02 29.70 63.02
CA THR A 21 82.43 30.96 63.65
C THR A 21 83.93 30.99 64.01
N VAL A 22 84.55 32.13 63.65
CA VAL A 22 85.86 32.64 64.07
C VAL A 22 86.00 32.63 65.60
N ILE A 23 87.09 32.07 66.13
CA ILE A 23 87.57 32.38 67.49
C ILE A 23 88.99 32.94 67.40
N SER A 24 89.14 34.05 68.11
CA SER A 24 90.27 34.97 68.16
C SER A 24 91.05 34.80 69.47
N HIS A 25 92.30 35.29 69.42
CA HIS A 25 93.23 35.65 70.51
C HIS A 25 93.78 34.57 71.45
N ASP A 26 95.11 34.47 71.49
CA ASP A 26 95.86 35.06 72.62
C ASP A 26 97.36 35.24 72.32
N ALA A 27 97.92 36.27 72.94
CA ALA A 27 99.31 36.69 72.85
C ALA A 27 100.05 36.48 74.19
N GLN A 28 101.39 36.45 74.11
CA GLN A 28 102.41 36.77 75.15
C GLN A 28 102.76 35.72 76.24
N PRO A 29 103.89 35.86 76.99
CA PRO A 29 105.24 36.37 76.66
C PRO A 29 106.45 35.61 77.34
N LEU A 30 107.68 36.04 76.99
CA LEU A 30 108.95 36.23 77.75
C LEU A 30 109.60 35.15 78.67
N ASN A 31 110.87 34.85 78.36
CA ASN A 31 112.11 34.82 79.20
C ASN A 31 113.09 33.78 78.60
N GLY A 32 114.40 33.97 78.42
CA GLY A 32 115.37 34.81 79.11
C GLY A 32 116.49 33.89 79.59
N ALA A 33 117.69 33.94 78.98
CA ALA A 33 118.91 33.40 79.58
C ALA A 33 120.16 34.06 78.95
N VAL A 34 120.71 34.97 79.74
CA VAL A 34 122.05 35.56 79.64
C VAL A 34 123.11 34.50 79.97
N LYS A 35 124.26 34.51 79.28
CA LYS A 35 125.58 34.23 79.89
C LYS A 35 126.71 34.94 79.16
N ASP A 36 127.40 35.77 79.93
CA ASP A 36 128.62 36.53 79.64
C ASP A 36 129.84 35.66 79.31
N SER A 37 130.79 36.22 78.54
CA SER A 37 132.20 36.38 78.97
C SER A 37 133.09 36.86 77.80
N THR A 38 133.56 38.11 77.92
CA THR A 38 134.91 38.64 77.60
C THR A 38 135.94 37.63 77.02
N HIS A 39 136.76 37.91 75.99
CA HIS A 39 137.69 39.04 75.89
C HIS A 39 138.35 39.13 74.48
N THR A 40 138.53 40.37 74.00
CA THR A 40 139.61 40.92 73.14
C THR A 40 139.80 40.52 71.65
N LYS A 41 139.70 41.58 70.82
CA LYS A 41 140.38 41.91 69.53
C LYS A 41 139.70 41.52 68.20
N GLY A 42 139.29 42.56 67.46
CA GLY A 42 139.24 42.59 65.98
C GLY A 42 137.86 42.94 65.38
N PRO A 43 137.62 44.18 64.89
CA PRO A 43 136.33 44.59 64.34
C PRO A 43 136.28 44.27 62.84
N HIS A 44 135.49 43.30 62.36
CA HIS A 44 135.01 43.26 60.97
C HIS A 44 133.97 42.16 60.60
N GLN A 45 133.69 41.14 61.43
CA GLN A 45 132.91 39.96 60.99
C GLN A 45 131.40 39.92 61.35
N SER A 46 130.84 40.95 62.01
CA SER A 46 129.42 40.95 62.44
C SER A 46 128.42 41.44 61.36
N PHE A 47 128.90 42.05 60.28
CA PHE A 47 128.04 42.62 59.22
C PHE A 47 127.73 41.62 58.09
N GLU A 48 128.65 40.73 57.74
CA GLU A 48 128.47 39.73 56.67
C GLU A 48 127.39 38.69 57.03
N HIS A 49 127.34 38.20 58.26
CA HIS A 49 126.39 37.14 58.62
C HIS A 49 124.94 37.60 58.57
N LYS A 50 124.67 38.84 59.00
CA LYS A 50 123.35 39.49 58.87
C LYS A 50 122.96 39.79 57.43
N TYR A 51 123.93 40.06 56.56
CA TYR A 51 123.69 40.33 55.15
C TYR A 51 123.30 39.05 54.40
N GLU A 52 123.96 37.94 54.70
CA GLU A 52 123.64 36.63 54.12
C GLU A 52 122.28 36.10 54.64
N GLU A 53 121.96 36.33 55.91
CA GLU A 53 120.65 36.02 56.49
C GLU A 53 119.54 36.84 55.80
N LEU A 54 119.74 38.14 55.60
CA LEU A 54 118.79 38.97 54.84
C LEU A 54 118.64 38.52 53.39
N ARG A 55 119.72 38.03 52.77
CA ARG A 55 119.72 37.54 51.39
C ARG A 55 118.94 36.23 51.25
N PHE A 56 119.11 35.30 52.18
CA PHE A 56 118.29 34.08 52.22
C PHE A 56 116.82 34.38 52.48
N GLU A 57 116.53 35.33 53.37
CA GLU A 57 115.16 35.75 53.66
C GLU A 57 114.53 36.44 52.42
N LEU A 58 115.28 37.29 51.71
CA LEU A 58 114.87 37.89 50.43
C LEU A 58 114.60 36.81 49.37
N GLN A 59 115.48 35.82 49.24
CA GLN A 59 115.28 34.73 48.28
C GLN A 59 114.08 33.84 48.64
N ARG A 60 113.83 33.60 49.94
CA ARG A 60 112.63 32.89 50.40
C ARG A 60 111.37 33.68 50.08
N ILE A 61 111.38 34.99 50.37
CA ILE A 61 110.27 35.90 50.07
C ILE A 61 110.02 35.99 48.56
N GLU A 62 111.06 36.04 47.73
CA GLU A 62 110.94 36.03 46.27
C GLU A 62 110.33 34.71 45.77
N SER A 63 110.78 33.57 46.29
CA SER A 63 110.18 32.27 45.98
C SER A 63 108.71 32.20 46.42
N GLU A 64 108.38 32.74 47.58
CA GLU A 64 107.03 32.76 48.13
C GLU A 64 106.13 33.68 47.28
N ILE A 65 106.62 34.84 46.87
CA ILE A 65 105.97 35.74 45.90
C ILE A 65 105.70 35.04 44.57
N ASP A 66 106.66 34.27 44.05
CA ASP A 66 106.48 33.55 42.78
C ASP A 66 105.47 32.41 42.89
N THR A 67 105.45 31.67 44.02
CA THR A 67 104.41 30.68 44.29
C THR A 67 103.01 31.30 44.42
N LEU A 68 102.91 32.45 45.10
CA LEU A 68 101.66 33.19 45.23
C LEU A 68 101.18 33.74 43.88
N LYS A 69 102.08 34.25 43.03
CA LYS A 69 101.74 34.68 41.66
C LYS A 69 101.23 33.51 40.82
N ALA A 70 101.87 32.34 40.89
CA ALA A 70 101.42 31.14 40.18
C ALA A 70 100.05 30.66 40.66
N TYR A 71 99.83 30.69 41.98
CA TYR A 71 98.54 30.36 42.59
C TYR A 71 97.44 31.35 42.16
N ASN A 72 97.72 32.66 42.18
CA ASN A 72 96.76 33.67 41.72
C ASN A 72 96.40 33.48 40.24
N LYS A 73 97.38 33.17 39.40
CA LYS A 73 97.15 32.87 37.97
C LYS A 73 96.28 31.62 37.78
N ASN A 74 96.45 30.59 38.61
CA ASN A 74 95.58 29.41 38.58
C ASN A 74 94.16 29.74 39.04
N LEU A 75 93.99 30.56 40.08
CA LEU A 75 92.68 31.04 40.52
C LEU A 75 91.98 31.86 39.42
N GLU A 76 92.70 32.72 38.70
CA GLU A 76 92.17 33.46 37.55
C GLU A 76 91.70 32.52 36.44
N LEU A 77 92.47 31.47 36.13
CA LEU A 77 92.10 30.46 35.13
C LEU A 77 90.87 29.65 35.57
N ASP A 78 90.79 29.24 36.83
CA ASP A 78 89.64 28.51 37.34
C ASP A 78 88.39 29.40 37.42
N ASN A 79 88.54 30.68 37.80
CA ASN A 79 87.46 31.66 37.71
C ASN A 79 86.95 31.84 36.27
N ALA A 80 87.85 31.91 35.29
CA ALA A 80 87.48 31.98 33.88
C ALA A 80 86.76 30.71 33.39
N ARG A 81 87.20 29.52 33.84
CA ARG A 81 86.52 28.24 33.56
C ARG A 81 85.12 28.20 34.19
N MET A 82 85.00 28.61 35.45
CA MET A 82 83.71 28.67 36.16
C MET A 82 82.74 29.65 35.48
N ALA A 83 83.22 30.80 35.03
CA ALA A 83 82.41 31.75 34.26
C ALA A 83 81.95 31.14 32.91
N SER A 84 82.81 30.41 32.21
CA SER A 84 82.45 29.71 30.98
C SER A 84 81.40 28.62 31.21
N VAL A 85 81.53 27.80 32.26
CA VAL A 85 80.55 26.79 32.64
C VAL A 85 79.22 27.41 33.05
N ALA A 86 79.23 28.54 33.77
CA ALA A 86 78.01 29.25 34.15
C ALA A 86 77.24 29.76 32.93
N LEU A 87 77.93 30.32 31.93
CA LEU A 87 77.33 30.73 30.66
C LEU A 87 76.73 29.55 29.90
N GLU A 88 77.42 28.42 29.84
CA GLU A 88 76.92 27.22 29.16
C GLU A 88 75.71 26.61 29.89
N ASN A 89 75.72 26.58 31.23
CA ASN A 89 74.55 26.17 32.01
C ASN A 89 73.35 27.10 31.81
N GLN A 90 73.58 28.41 31.69
CA GLN A 90 72.52 29.37 31.37
C GLN A 90 71.96 29.12 29.96
N ARG A 91 72.82 28.85 28.99
CA ARG A 91 72.43 28.50 27.61
C ARG A 91 71.61 27.21 27.57
N LEU A 92 72.09 26.14 28.22
CA LEU A 92 71.39 24.86 28.31
C LEU A 92 70.06 24.99 29.05
N SER A 93 70.00 25.76 30.14
CA SER A 93 68.75 26.04 30.86
C SER A 93 67.72 26.76 29.98
N ALA A 94 68.16 27.71 29.15
CA ALA A 94 67.30 28.38 28.19
C ALA A 94 66.79 27.42 27.10
N GLU A 95 67.64 26.53 26.59
CA GLU A 95 67.24 25.55 25.58
C GLU A 95 66.27 24.50 26.15
N VAL A 96 66.50 24.03 27.39
CA VAL A 96 65.57 23.14 28.10
C VAL A 96 64.20 23.81 28.25
N LYS A 97 64.13 25.08 28.69
CA LYS A 97 62.86 25.81 28.78
C LYS A 97 62.15 25.91 27.44
N LYS A 98 62.89 26.15 26.36
CA LYS A 98 62.35 26.22 25.00
C LYS A 98 61.79 24.86 24.54
N VAL A 99 62.48 23.76 24.82
CA VAL A 99 62.00 22.41 24.51
C VAL A 99 60.78 22.04 25.35
N THR A 100 60.77 22.34 26.65
CA THR A 100 59.62 22.07 27.53
C THR A 100 58.36 22.79 27.06
N THR A 101 58.46 24.09 26.76
CA THR A 101 57.31 24.86 26.25
C THR A 101 56.83 24.37 24.88
N ALA A 102 57.73 23.93 24.00
CA ALA A 102 57.36 23.30 22.74
C ALA A 102 56.66 21.95 22.95
N LEU A 103 57.12 21.14 23.90
CA LEU A 103 56.51 19.85 24.25
C LEU A 103 55.10 20.04 24.84
N GLU A 104 54.93 20.98 25.78
CA GLU A 104 53.62 21.34 26.34
C GLU A 104 52.63 21.77 25.25
N ARG A 105 53.08 22.59 24.30
CA ARG A 105 52.25 22.98 23.15
C ARG A 105 51.86 21.77 22.30
N LYS A 106 52.80 20.85 22.03
CA LYS A 106 52.52 19.63 21.28
C LYS A 106 51.56 18.70 22.00
N ILE A 107 51.65 18.58 23.33
CA ILE A 107 50.69 17.82 24.14
C ILE A 107 49.29 18.42 24.01
N LEU A 108 49.15 19.74 24.05
CA LEU A 108 47.86 20.43 23.89
C LEU A 108 47.27 20.23 22.49
N GLU A 109 48.09 20.35 21.44
CA GLU A 109 47.68 20.07 20.05
C GLU A 109 47.19 18.63 19.91
N LEU A 110 47.90 17.66 20.49
CA LEU A 110 47.56 16.25 20.44
C LEU A 110 46.25 15.94 21.19
N ALA A 111 46.02 16.58 22.33
CA ALA A 111 44.75 16.49 23.06
C ALA A 111 43.57 17.06 22.23
N THR A 112 43.79 18.19 21.56
CA THR A 112 42.78 18.82 20.69
C THR A 112 42.42 17.93 19.50
N VAL A 113 43.43 17.35 18.84
CA VAL A 113 43.23 16.41 17.72
C VAL A 113 42.52 15.13 18.18
N LYS A 114 42.86 14.59 19.35
CA LYS A 114 42.15 13.44 19.92
C LYS A 114 40.67 13.76 20.18
N ALA A 115 40.38 14.92 20.76
CA ALA A 115 39.01 15.35 21.03
C ALA A 115 38.20 15.55 19.73
N SER A 116 38.78 16.18 18.72
CA SER A 116 38.11 16.36 17.43
C SER A 116 37.88 15.03 16.72
N THR A 117 38.86 14.12 16.74
CA THR A 117 38.73 12.78 16.14
C THR A 117 37.63 11.97 16.82
N ALA A 118 37.55 12.01 18.16
CA ALA A 118 36.50 11.33 18.91
C ALA A 118 35.11 11.89 18.58
N LYS A 119 34.98 13.20 18.44
CA LYS A 119 33.72 13.85 18.03
C LYS A 119 33.33 13.42 16.61
N THR A 120 34.26 13.42 15.66
CA THR A 120 33.99 12.99 14.29
C THR A 120 33.59 11.51 14.23
N ALA A 121 34.24 10.65 15.02
CA ALA A 121 33.89 9.23 15.12
C ALA A 121 32.46 9.03 15.65
N LEU A 122 32.05 9.80 16.67
CA LEU A 122 30.69 9.77 17.19
C LEU A 122 29.67 10.18 16.10
N THR A 123 29.92 11.31 15.40
CA THR A 123 29.03 11.76 14.32
C THR A 123 28.95 10.78 13.15
N ALA A 124 30.06 10.11 12.82
CA ALA A 124 30.09 9.08 11.79
C ALA A 124 29.29 7.83 12.21
N GLN A 125 29.33 7.47 13.50
CA GLN A 125 28.54 6.38 14.05
C GLN A 125 27.04 6.70 14.03
N GLU A 126 26.65 7.92 14.43
CA GLU A 126 25.26 8.39 14.38
C GLU A 126 24.73 8.37 12.93
N ALA A 127 25.50 8.91 11.98
CA ALA A 127 25.13 8.88 10.56
C ALA A 127 25.01 7.45 10.00
N ALA A 128 25.87 6.52 10.43
CA ALA A 128 25.78 5.12 10.02
C ALA A 128 24.53 4.42 10.58
N GLN A 129 24.15 4.73 11.83
CA GLN A 129 22.91 4.22 12.43
C GLN A 129 21.68 4.77 11.71
N GLU A 130 21.65 6.07 11.43
CA GLU A 130 20.54 6.70 10.70
C GLU A 130 20.41 6.17 9.27
N ALA A 131 21.54 5.97 8.57
CA ALA A 131 21.55 5.33 7.25
C ALA A 131 21.02 3.89 7.30
N SER A 132 21.39 3.12 8.32
CA SER A 132 20.88 1.76 8.52
C SER A 132 19.38 1.75 8.77
N HIS A 133 18.88 2.63 9.64
CA HIS A 133 17.46 2.74 9.95
C HIS A 133 16.65 3.15 8.71
N THR A 134 17.13 4.15 7.97
CA THR A 134 16.52 4.59 6.72
C THR A 134 16.47 3.46 5.70
N ARG A 135 17.52 2.64 5.60
CA ARG A 135 17.55 1.48 4.70
C ARG A 135 16.48 0.44 5.03
N ILE A 136 16.27 0.16 6.31
CA ILE A 136 15.22 -0.76 6.78
C ILE A 136 13.84 -0.20 6.40
N GLN A 137 13.59 1.08 6.64
CA GLN A 137 12.32 1.72 6.27
C GLN A 137 12.05 1.68 4.77
N VAL A 138 13.08 1.92 3.94
CA VAL A 138 12.95 1.82 2.47
C VAL A 138 12.58 0.39 2.06
N GLN A 139 13.20 -0.63 2.67
CA GLN A 139 12.88 -2.03 2.39
C GLN A 139 11.43 -2.37 2.80
N GLU A 140 10.98 -1.92 3.97
CA GLU A 140 9.60 -2.13 4.41
C GLU A 140 8.58 -1.46 3.46
N LEU A 141 8.88 -0.26 3.00
CA LEU A 141 8.04 0.45 2.03
C LEU A 141 8.02 -0.22 0.67
N GLN A 142 9.15 -0.78 0.22
CA GLN A 142 9.22 -1.56 -1.02
C GLN A 142 8.32 -2.80 -0.94
N VAL A 143 8.38 -3.56 0.16
CA VAL A 143 7.51 -4.72 0.37
C VAL A 143 6.03 -4.33 0.40
N LYS A 144 5.69 -3.22 1.08
CA LYS A 144 4.31 -2.71 1.10
C LYS A 144 3.83 -2.27 -0.28
N LEU A 145 4.71 -1.64 -1.07
CA LEU A 145 4.40 -1.22 -2.43
C LEU A 145 4.12 -2.43 -3.33
N GLU A 146 4.99 -3.44 -3.31
CA GLU A 146 4.80 -4.67 -4.09
C GLU A 146 3.50 -5.37 -3.73
N ALA A 147 3.16 -5.46 -2.44
CA ALA A 147 1.89 -6.04 -1.99
C ALA A 147 0.68 -5.23 -2.49
N ALA A 148 0.75 -3.90 -2.44
CA ALA A 148 -0.32 -3.03 -2.92
C ALA A 148 -0.49 -3.09 -4.45
N GLU A 149 0.60 -3.25 -5.20
CA GLU A 149 0.56 -3.44 -6.64
C GLU A 149 -0.07 -4.77 -7.04
N GLN A 150 0.28 -5.85 -6.32
CA GLN A 150 -0.35 -7.16 -6.52
C GLN A 150 -1.84 -7.13 -6.22
N ASP A 151 -2.25 -6.49 -5.12
CA ASP A 151 -3.66 -6.35 -4.74
C ASP A 151 -4.44 -5.53 -5.78
N ARG A 152 -3.88 -4.40 -6.22
CA ARG A 152 -4.46 -3.57 -7.30
C ARG A 152 -4.63 -4.37 -8.58
N ASP A 153 -3.62 -5.13 -8.99
CA ASP A 153 -3.65 -5.90 -10.23
C ASP A 153 -4.65 -7.06 -10.14
N TRP A 154 -4.79 -7.69 -8.96
CA TRP A 154 -5.83 -8.67 -8.68
C TRP A 154 -7.23 -8.06 -8.81
N HIS A 155 -7.49 -6.94 -8.14
CA HIS A 155 -8.77 -6.23 -8.24
C HIS A 155 -9.10 -5.77 -9.66
N ARG A 156 -8.09 -5.30 -10.41
CA ARG A 156 -8.27 -4.91 -11.81
C ARG A 156 -8.70 -6.10 -12.66
N LYS A 157 -8.07 -7.26 -12.46
CA LYS A 157 -8.43 -8.49 -13.18
C LYS A 157 -9.84 -8.95 -12.81
N GLU A 158 -10.16 -9.01 -11.52
CA GLU A 158 -11.48 -9.41 -11.04
C GLU A 158 -12.58 -8.50 -11.60
N HIS A 159 -12.35 -7.18 -11.61
CA HIS A 159 -13.29 -6.22 -12.18
C HIS A 159 -13.51 -6.45 -13.68
N THR A 160 -12.45 -6.71 -14.45
CA THR A 160 -12.57 -7.05 -15.88
C THR A 160 -13.36 -8.34 -16.08
N ASP A 161 -13.02 -9.40 -15.35
CA ASP A 161 -13.68 -10.70 -15.45
C ASP A 161 -15.19 -10.58 -15.11
N MET A 162 -15.54 -9.84 -14.06
CA MET A 162 -16.94 -9.56 -13.70
C MET A 162 -17.67 -8.78 -14.80
N PHE A 163 -17.02 -7.79 -15.41
CA PHE A 163 -17.61 -6.99 -16.48
C PHE A 163 -17.87 -7.83 -17.74
N GLU A 164 -16.92 -8.68 -18.13
CA GLU A 164 -17.07 -9.61 -19.25
C GLU A 164 -18.17 -10.64 -19.00
N ALA A 165 -18.22 -11.22 -17.80
CA ALA A 165 -19.27 -12.16 -17.41
C ALA A 165 -20.66 -11.51 -17.46
N ARG A 166 -20.78 -10.28 -16.96
CA ARG A 166 -22.03 -9.50 -17.01
C ARG A 166 -22.47 -9.22 -18.44
N ASN A 167 -21.54 -8.82 -19.32
CA ASN A 167 -21.85 -8.56 -20.72
C ASN A 167 -22.30 -9.83 -21.45
N THR A 168 -21.63 -10.95 -21.20
CA THR A 168 -21.99 -12.26 -21.76
C THR A 168 -23.36 -12.72 -21.28
N HIS A 169 -23.66 -12.55 -19.99
CA HIS A 169 -24.96 -12.87 -19.44
C HIS A 169 -26.06 -12.00 -20.06
N ASN A 170 -25.85 -10.68 -20.15
CA ASN A 170 -26.79 -9.75 -20.76
C ASN A 170 -27.06 -10.08 -22.23
N ALA A 171 -26.02 -10.39 -23.01
CA ALA A 171 -26.17 -10.80 -24.41
C ALA A 171 -26.99 -12.09 -24.54
N THR A 172 -26.75 -13.07 -23.67
CA THR A 172 -27.50 -14.33 -23.62
C THR A 172 -28.97 -14.11 -23.25
N CYS A 173 -29.23 -13.31 -22.22
CA CYS A 173 -30.58 -12.95 -21.79
C CYS A 173 -31.34 -12.19 -22.88
N ALA A 174 -30.70 -11.27 -23.59
CA ALA A 174 -31.28 -10.56 -24.72
C ALA A 174 -31.64 -11.53 -25.87
N ALA A 175 -30.73 -12.45 -26.21
CA ALA A 175 -30.99 -13.47 -27.23
C ALA A 175 -32.17 -14.38 -26.85
N ASN A 176 -32.23 -14.85 -25.61
CA ASN A 176 -33.32 -15.68 -25.10
C ASN A 176 -34.65 -14.92 -25.08
N THR A 177 -34.65 -13.67 -24.65
CA THR A 177 -35.84 -12.81 -24.63
C THR A 177 -36.39 -12.63 -26.05
N ASN A 178 -35.51 -12.36 -27.02
CA ASN A 178 -35.90 -12.24 -28.43
C ASN A 178 -36.44 -13.55 -29.00
N ARG A 179 -35.85 -14.69 -28.64
CA ARG A 179 -36.35 -16.02 -29.03
C ARG A 179 -37.74 -16.30 -28.48
N LEU A 180 -37.94 -16.06 -27.18
CA LEU A 180 -39.23 -16.24 -26.52
C LEU A 180 -40.30 -15.32 -27.10
N LYS A 181 -39.96 -14.05 -27.36
CA LYS A 181 -40.86 -13.09 -27.99
C LYS A 181 -41.33 -13.59 -29.37
N LYS A 182 -40.40 -14.02 -30.23
CA LYS A 182 -40.74 -14.60 -31.54
C LYS A 182 -41.62 -15.84 -31.43
N SER A 183 -41.34 -16.71 -30.46
CA SER A 183 -42.16 -17.92 -30.22
C SER A 183 -43.57 -17.55 -29.76
N ASN A 184 -43.70 -16.57 -28.87
CA ASN A 184 -44.97 -16.08 -28.37
C ASN A 184 -45.80 -15.41 -29.48
N ASP A 185 -45.17 -14.59 -30.32
CA ASP A 185 -45.83 -13.97 -31.48
C ASP A 185 -46.35 -15.02 -32.47
N LYS A 186 -45.59 -16.11 -32.69
CA LYS A 186 -46.03 -17.23 -33.52
C LYS A 186 -47.23 -17.94 -32.90
N ALA A 187 -47.17 -18.25 -31.61
CA ALA A 187 -48.27 -18.91 -30.90
C ALA A 187 -49.54 -18.04 -30.92
N LYS A 188 -49.41 -16.72 -30.72
CA LYS A 188 -50.53 -15.78 -30.80
C LYS A 188 -51.19 -15.80 -32.18
N LYS A 189 -50.41 -15.73 -33.26
CA LYS A 189 -50.95 -15.82 -34.64
C LYS A 189 -51.66 -17.14 -34.90
N GLN A 190 -51.11 -18.27 -34.44
CA GLN A 190 -51.75 -19.57 -34.57
C GLN A 190 -53.06 -19.63 -33.79
N ASN A 191 -53.10 -19.05 -32.59
CA ASN A 191 -54.31 -18.99 -31.78
C ASN A 191 -55.40 -18.12 -32.44
N GLU A 192 -55.02 -16.97 -33.01
CA GLU A 192 -55.94 -16.12 -33.78
C GLU A 192 -56.49 -16.84 -35.03
N GLU A 193 -55.65 -17.61 -35.73
CA GLU A 193 -56.09 -18.41 -36.89
C GLU A 193 -57.04 -19.54 -36.50
N LEU A 194 -56.72 -20.26 -35.42
CA LEU A 194 -57.58 -21.32 -34.89
C LEU A 194 -58.92 -20.77 -34.38
N ALA A 195 -58.92 -19.62 -33.72
CA ALA A 195 -60.14 -18.94 -33.30
C ALA A 195 -61.04 -18.61 -34.50
N LYS A 196 -60.47 -18.07 -35.59
CA LYS A 196 -61.23 -17.82 -36.83
C LYS A 196 -61.81 -19.10 -37.43
N LYS A 197 -61.01 -20.17 -37.50
CA LYS A 197 -61.46 -21.48 -37.99
C LYS A 197 -62.58 -22.04 -37.14
N LEU A 198 -62.47 -21.94 -35.81
CA LEU A 198 -63.51 -22.35 -34.87
C LEU A 198 -64.81 -21.57 -35.11
N THR A 199 -64.73 -20.24 -35.22
CA THR A 199 -65.90 -19.40 -35.53
C THR A 199 -66.57 -19.83 -36.85
N SER A 200 -65.79 -20.09 -37.90
CA SER A 200 -66.34 -20.57 -39.18
C SER A 200 -67.01 -21.94 -39.05
N VAL A 201 -66.39 -22.88 -38.34
CA VAL A 201 -66.97 -24.22 -38.13
C VAL A 201 -68.28 -24.13 -37.33
N LEU A 202 -68.31 -23.35 -36.24
CA LEU A 202 -69.53 -23.13 -35.46
C LEU A 202 -70.64 -22.51 -36.33
N TYR A 203 -70.27 -21.57 -37.22
CA TYR A 203 -71.21 -20.98 -38.17
C TYR A 203 -71.83 -22.03 -39.10
N TYR A 204 -71.00 -22.83 -39.77
CA TYR A 204 -71.49 -23.89 -40.65
C TYR A 204 -72.32 -24.95 -39.92
N MET A 205 -71.94 -25.31 -38.69
CA MET A 205 -72.71 -26.24 -37.87
C MET A 205 -74.10 -25.69 -37.54
N GLY A 206 -74.22 -24.39 -37.23
CA GLY A 206 -75.52 -23.74 -37.02
C GLY A 206 -76.43 -23.82 -38.25
N CYS A 207 -75.87 -23.57 -39.44
CA CYS A 207 -76.57 -23.74 -40.71
C CYS A 207 -76.98 -25.20 -40.96
N TYR A 208 -76.06 -26.15 -40.80
CA TYR A 208 -76.36 -27.57 -41.04
C TYR A 208 -77.43 -28.12 -40.11
N VAL A 209 -77.40 -27.77 -38.81
CA VAL A 209 -78.46 -28.16 -37.87
C VAL A 209 -79.82 -27.62 -38.35
N THR A 210 -79.85 -26.38 -38.86
CA THR A 210 -81.07 -25.80 -39.43
C THR A 210 -81.57 -26.57 -40.65
N ASP A 211 -80.68 -26.92 -41.58
CA ASP A 211 -81.04 -27.71 -42.76
C ASP A 211 -81.58 -29.10 -42.37
N LEU A 212 -80.92 -29.78 -41.41
CA LEU A 212 -81.38 -31.07 -40.90
C LEU A 212 -82.75 -30.97 -40.21
N ASP A 213 -83.03 -29.88 -39.50
CA ASP A 213 -84.35 -29.66 -38.87
C ASP A 213 -85.45 -29.52 -39.92
N LEU A 214 -85.17 -28.80 -41.00
CA LEU A 214 -86.11 -28.61 -42.10
C LEU A 214 -86.36 -29.92 -42.86
N VAL A 215 -85.30 -30.70 -43.12
CA VAL A 215 -85.41 -32.04 -43.72
C VAL A 215 -86.23 -32.97 -42.83
N SER A 216 -86.02 -32.94 -41.51
CA SER A 216 -86.73 -33.84 -40.60
C SER A 216 -88.21 -33.51 -40.43
N GLU A 217 -88.62 -32.25 -40.60
CA GLU A 217 -90.02 -31.84 -40.59
C GLU A 217 -90.62 -31.86 -42.02
N GLU A 218 -89.93 -32.53 -42.96
CA GLU A 218 -90.32 -32.72 -44.37
C GLU A 218 -90.61 -31.40 -45.12
N VAL A 219 -90.01 -30.29 -44.67
CA VAL A 219 -90.18 -28.97 -45.28
C VAL A 219 -89.52 -28.95 -46.64
N ARG A 220 -90.32 -28.66 -47.67
CA ARG A 220 -89.83 -28.56 -49.04
C ARG A 220 -89.42 -27.13 -49.35
N ILE A 221 -88.12 -26.88 -49.21
CA ILE A 221 -87.49 -25.67 -49.72
C ILE A 221 -87.00 -25.97 -51.14
N TYR A 222 -87.85 -25.71 -52.14
CA TYR A 222 -87.46 -25.85 -53.55
C TYR A 222 -86.48 -24.73 -53.91
N LYS A 223 -85.20 -25.10 -54.04
CA LYS A 223 -84.05 -24.20 -54.24
C LYS A 223 -84.28 -23.13 -55.32
N CYS A 224 -84.36 -21.88 -54.88
CA CYS A 224 -83.40 -20.89 -55.37
C CYS A 224 -82.02 -21.39 -54.89
N GLU A 225 -81.01 -21.50 -55.76
CA GLU A 225 -79.82 -22.35 -55.57
C GLU A 225 -79.26 -22.45 -54.13
N HIS A 226 -79.39 -23.64 -53.52
CA HIS A 226 -78.70 -24.04 -52.29
C HIS A 226 -78.13 -25.46 -52.51
N ASP A 227 -77.07 -25.84 -51.82
CA ASP A 227 -76.14 -26.94 -52.16
C ASP A 227 -76.73 -28.30 -52.60
N ASP A 228 -76.14 -28.89 -53.64
CA ASP A 228 -76.55 -30.14 -54.28
C ASP A 228 -76.62 -31.35 -53.32
N ILE A 229 -77.82 -31.66 -52.81
CA ILE A 229 -78.14 -32.82 -51.96
C ILE A 229 -78.17 -34.15 -52.72
N SER A 230 -78.02 -34.10 -54.05
CA SER A 230 -77.80 -35.22 -54.97
C SER A 230 -76.63 -36.12 -54.56
N ASN A 231 -75.64 -35.57 -53.86
CA ASN A 231 -74.46 -36.30 -53.38
C ASN A 231 -74.62 -36.92 -51.98
N ILE A 232 -75.80 -36.86 -51.35
CA ILE A 232 -76.06 -37.65 -50.13
C ILE A 232 -76.23 -39.11 -50.59
N PRO A 233 -75.30 -40.04 -50.26
CA PRO A 233 -75.35 -41.40 -50.79
C PRO A 233 -76.57 -42.13 -50.23
N TYR A 234 -77.61 -42.28 -51.05
CA TYR A 234 -78.76 -43.10 -50.72
C TYR A 234 -78.51 -44.53 -51.17
N LYS A 235 -77.66 -45.26 -50.43
CA LYS A 235 -77.57 -46.72 -50.45
C LYS A 235 -76.56 -47.23 -49.42
N VAL A 236 -76.97 -48.29 -48.72
CA VAL A 236 -76.20 -49.37 -48.07
C VAL A 236 -76.60 -49.56 -46.60
N GLN A 237 -76.78 -50.83 -46.24
CA GLN A 237 -77.17 -51.36 -44.94
C GLN A 237 -76.23 -50.83 -43.84
N HIS A 238 -76.75 -49.98 -42.95
CA HIS A 238 -76.08 -49.55 -41.73
C HIS A 238 -76.90 -50.03 -40.53
N THR A 239 -76.25 -50.70 -39.58
CA THR A 239 -76.89 -51.40 -38.46
C THR A 239 -77.40 -50.49 -37.34
N GLN A 240 -77.28 -49.16 -37.45
CA GLN A 240 -77.96 -48.17 -36.60
C GLN A 240 -78.15 -46.86 -37.38
N GLN A 241 -79.23 -46.72 -38.15
CA GLN A 241 -79.59 -45.45 -38.77
C GLN A 241 -80.14 -44.51 -37.70
N LYS A 242 -79.37 -43.47 -37.34
CA LYS A 242 -79.94 -42.33 -36.62
C LYS A 242 -80.84 -41.56 -37.59
N GLU A 243 -82.09 -41.34 -37.21
CA GLU A 243 -82.99 -40.47 -37.96
C GLU A 243 -82.45 -39.03 -37.99
N VAL A 244 -82.79 -38.25 -39.02
CA VAL A 244 -82.22 -36.91 -39.26
C VAL A 244 -82.39 -35.99 -38.05
N TRP A 245 -83.56 -36.00 -37.38
CA TRP A 245 -83.77 -35.22 -36.15
C TRP A 245 -82.88 -35.67 -35.00
N MET A 246 -82.48 -36.94 -34.91
CA MET A 246 -81.57 -37.42 -33.86
C MET A 246 -80.19 -36.81 -34.05
N VAL A 247 -79.68 -36.80 -35.28
CA VAL A 247 -78.38 -36.18 -35.62
C VAL A 247 -78.41 -34.67 -35.34
N SER A 248 -79.46 -33.99 -35.80
CA SER A 248 -79.64 -32.55 -35.57
C SER A 248 -79.69 -32.21 -34.08
N ASN A 249 -80.43 -32.99 -33.29
CA ASN A 249 -80.52 -32.80 -31.84
C ASN A 249 -79.21 -33.08 -31.11
N ASP A 250 -78.46 -34.10 -31.53
CA ASP A 250 -77.17 -34.43 -30.91
C ASP A 250 -76.16 -33.30 -31.11
N ILE A 251 -76.05 -32.77 -32.34
CA ILE A 251 -75.16 -31.63 -32.64
C ILE A 251 -75.62 -30.39 -31.85
N TYR A 252 -76.92 -30.09 -31.85
CA TYR A 252 -77.46 -28.96 -31.10
C TYR A 252 -77.15 -29.06 -29.60
N ARG A 253 -77.40 -30.22 -28.97
CA ARG A 253 -77.15 -30.39 -27.53
C ARG A 253 -75.67 -30.26 -27.17
N GLN A 254 -74.77 -30.67 -28.06
CA GLN A 254 -73.33 -30.55 -27.84
C GLN A 254 -72.84 -29.10 -27.96
N LEU A 255 -73.46 -28.30 -28.84
CA LEU A 255 -72.99 -26.96 -29.18
C LEU A 255 -73.86 -25.82 -28.64
N LYS A 256 -75.01 -26.10 -28.00
CA LYS A 256 -75.96 -25.07 -27.55
C LYS A 256 -75.37 -24.03 -26.59
N ASP A 257 -74.31 -24.39 -25.86
CA ASP A 257 -73.65 -23.50 -24.91
C ASP A 257 -72.52 -22.68 -25.57
N GLU A 258 -72.18 -22.99 -26.84
CA GLU A 258 -71.25 -22.22 -27.65
C GLU A 258 -71.98 -21.04 -28.31
N GLU A 259 -71.71 -19.83 -27.83
CA GLU A 259 -72.37 -18.59 -28.30
C GLU A 259 -72.31 -18.43 -29.83
N GLY A 260 -71.14 -18.71 -30.42
CA GLY A 260 -70.94 -18.61 -31.87
C GLY A 260 -71.82 -19.56 -32.67
N PHE A 261 -72.06 -20.77 -32.15
CA PHE A 261 -72.98 -21.73 -32.76
C PHE A 261 -74.43 -21.25 -32.61
N LEU A 262 -74.84 -20.84 -31.41
CA LEU A 262 -76.22 -20.43 -31.15
C LEU A 262 -76.62 -19.22 -32.02
N ASN A 263 -75.73 -18.24 -32.15
CA ASN A 263 -75.94 -17.07 -33.02
C ASN A 263 -76.09 -17.49 -34.49
N ALA A 264 -75.24 -18.37 -34.99
CA ALA A 264 -75.33 -18.86 -36.37
C ALA A 264 -76.59 -19.70 -36.62
N TYR A 265 -76.95 -20.55 -35.67
CA TYR A 265 -78.19 -21.34 -35.69
C TYR A 265 -79.43 -20.44 -35.77
N MET A 266 -79.51 -19.41 -34.92
CA MET A 266 -80.61 -18.44 -34.95
C MET A 266 -80.62 -17.61 -36.24
N TYR A 267 -79.45 -17.15 -36.69
CA TYR A 267 -79.30 -16.38 -37.91
C TYR A 267 -79.73 -17.17 -39.15
N ALA A 268 -79.27 -18.42 -39.30
CA ALA A 268 -79.62 -19.27 -40.44
C ALA A 268 -81.14 -19.46 -40.54
N ARG A 269 -81.80 -19.71 -39.42
CA ARG A 269 -83.26 -19.86 -39.33
C ARG A 269 -84.01 -18.59 -39.71
N GLN A 270 -83.59 -17.44 -39.20
CA GLN A 270 -84.17 -16.15 -39.55
C GLN A 270 -83.98 -15.83 -41.04
N ASN A 271 -82.77 -16.08 -41.57
CA ASN A 271 -82.45 -15.86 -42.98
C ASN A 271 -83.34 -16.70 -43.91
N ILE A 272 -83.63 -17.96 -43.56
CA ILE A 272 -84.57 -18.80 -44.33
C ILE A 272 -85.98 -18.22 -44.32
N LEU A 273 -86.46 -17.72 -43.17
CA LEU A 273 -87.76 -17.06 -43.10
C LEU A 273 -87.82 -15.80 -43.96
N ASP A 274 -86.80 -14.97 -43.90
CA ASP A 274 -86.75 -13.72 -44.66
C ASP A 274 -86.62 -13.97 -46.16
N HIS A 275 -85.86 -15.00 -46.56
CA HIS A 275 -85.78 -15.47 -47.93
C HIS A 275 -87.15 -15.92 -48.46
N HIS A 276 -87.89 -16.77 -47.72
CA HIS A 276 -89.22 -17.21 -48.13
C HIS A 276 -90.24 -16.06 -48.18
N ARG A 277 -90.17 -15.11 -47.24
CA ARG A 277 -91.00 -13.89 -47.30
C ARG A 277 -90.73 -13.06 -48.54
N ALA A 278 -89.48 -12.96 -48.96
CA ALA A 278 -89.12 -12.25 -50.17
C ALA A 278 -89.79 -12.92 -51.40
N HIS A 279 -89.77 -14.25 -51.48
CA HIS A 279 -90.47 -15.01 -52.52
C HIS A 279 -91.99 -14.80 -52.50
N GLU A 280 -92.61 -14.81 -51.32
CA GLU A 280 -94.05 -14.56 -51.16
C GLU A 280 -94.44 -13.15 -51.62
N LYS A 281 -93.62 -12.13 -51.28
CA LYS A 281 -93.87 -10.73 -51.67
C LYS A 281 -93.89 -10.53 -53.19
N ILE A 282 -93.08 -11.29 -53.92
CA ILE A 282 -92.97 -11.18 -55.39
C ILE A 282 -93.93 -12.15 -56.12
N GLY A 283 -94.80 -12.87 -55.40
CA GLY A 283 -95.77 -13.81 -55.99
C GLY A 283 -95.16 -15.10 -56.56
N HIS A 284 -93.87 -15.36 -56.29
CA HIS A 284 -93.19 -16.57 -56.72
C HIS A 284 -93.30 -17.64 -55.62
N TRP A 285 -94.38 -18.41 -55.65
CA TRP A 285 -94.58 -19.52 -54.71
C TRP A 285 -93.67 -20.70 -55.04
N LYS A 286 -92.47 -20.72 -54.45
CA LYS A 286 -91.56 -21.87 -54.48
C LYS A 286 -91.44 -22.47 -53.08
N GLY A 287 -92.08 -23.62 -52.87
CA GLY A 287 -92.02 -24.37 -51.60
C GLY A 287 -93.04 -23.94 -50.55
N ASP A 288 -92.78 -24.37 -49.30
CA ASP A 288 -93.65 -24.08 -48.15
C ASP A 288 -93.68 -22.59 -47.80
N SER A 289 -94.83 -22.13 -47.29
CA SER A 289 -95.00 -20.73 -46.88
C SER A 289 -94.10 -20.37 -45.70
N SER A 290 -93.65 -19.12 -45.64
CA SER A 290 -92.84 -18.59 -44.52
C SER A 290 -93.57 -18.73 -43.18
N LYS A 291 -94.92 -18.69 -43.19
CA LYS A 291 -95.77 -18.93 -42.02
C LYS A 291 -95.66 -20.37 -41.51
N GLN A 292 -95.70 -21.35 -42.41
CA GLN A 292 -95.56 -22.77 -42.08
C GLN A 292 -94.15 -23.08 -41.56
N ILE A 293 -93.13 -22.57 -42.24
CA ILE A 293 -91.73 -22.72 -41.81
C ILE A 293 -91.52 -22.10 -40.42
N LYS A 294 -92.05 -20.90 -40.17
CA LYS A 294 -91.97 -20.23 -38.86
C LYS A 294 -92.61 -21.06 -37.75
N TRP A 295 -93.75 -21.70 -38.03
CA TRP A 295 -94.42 -22.56 -37.06
C TRP A 295 -93.59 -23.82 -36.73
N LEU A 296 -93.03 -24.46 -37.76
CA LEU A 296 -92.18 -25.65 -37.58
C LEU A 296 -90.90 -25.34 -36.81
N LEU A 297 -90.17 -24.29 -37.20
CA LEU A 297 -88.96 -23.87 -36.50
C LEU A 297 -89.22 -23.56 -35.03
N LYS A 298 -90.33 -22.85 -34.71
CA LYS A 298 -90.77 -22.61 -33.33
C LYS A 298 -91.04 -23.89 -32.56
N ASN A 299 -91.64 -24.91 -33.19
CA ASN A 299 -91.88 -26.19 -32.53
C ASN A 299 -90.57 -26.92 -32.24
N VAL A 300 -89.63 -26.92 -33.18
CA VAL A 300 -88.30 -27.53 -32.98
C VAL A 300 -87.54 -26.81 -31.86
N ASP A 301 -87.56 -25.47 -31.83
CA ASP A 301 -86.91 -24.70 -30.77
C ASP A 301 -87.54 -24.91 -29.41
N LYS A 302 -88.88 -24.98 -29.35
CA LYS A 302 -89.60 -25.31 -28.13
C LYS A 302 -89.19 -26.69 -27.60
N LYS A 303 -89.06 -27.71 -28.47
CA LYS A 303 -88.56 -29.05 -28.09
C LYS A 303 -87.13 -28.97 -27.53
N ARG A 304 -86.31 -28.04 -28.03
CA ARG A 304 -84.92 -27.82 -27.61
C ARG A 304 -84.76 -26.85 -26.43
N SER A 305 -85.85 -26.25 -25.95
CA SER A 305 -85.81 -25.13 -25.00
C SER A 305 -84.97 -23.95 -25.49
N ALA A 306 -84.85 -23.77 -26.81
CA ALA A 306 -84.19 -22.62 -27.41
C ALA A 306 -85.13 -21.41 -27.33
N VAL A 307 -84.64 -20.30 -26.76
CA VAL A 307 -85.41 -19.05 -26.68
C VAL A 307 -85.19 -18.29 -27.99
N THR A 308 -86.13 -18.40 -28.91
CA THR A 308 -86.04 -17.76 -30.23
C THR A 308 -87.19 -16.81 -30.48
N THR A 309 -86.87 -15.57 -30.87
CA THR A 309 -87.84 -14.61 -31.39
C THR A 309 -87.66 -14.50 -32.90
N TYR A 310 -88.58 -15.12 -33.63
CA TYR A 310 -88.70 -14.91 -35.07
C TYR A 310 -89.57 -13.67 -35.32
N GLU A 311 -88.97 -12.63 -35.87
CA GLU A 311 -89.71 -11.47 -36.42
C GLU A 311 -90.63 -11.94 -37.54
#